data_AF-A0A521HZ87-F1
#
_entry.id   AF-A0A521HZ87-F1
#
_cell.length_a   1.000
_cell.length_b   1.000
_cell.length_c   1.000
_cell.angle_alpha   90.00
_cell.angle_beta   90.00
_cell.angle_gamma   90.00
#
_symmetry.space_group_name_H-M   'P 1'
#
loop_
_entity.id
_entity.type
_entity.pdbx_description
1 polymer ?
#
loop_
_entity_poly.entity_id
_entity_poly.type
_entity_poly.pdbx_seq_one_letter_code
_entity_poly.pdbx_strand_id
1 'polypeptide(L)'
;MADLKIIDETHKISDKRGNGKLRREVWVDEATGRVTRYNLAYINHNLHAGDNGRVVGYDNAHDGHHRHYFGVVESIEFVSFEDVEERFEQDWFALKDCK
;
A
#
# COMPACT_ATOMS: atom_id res chain seq x y z
N MET A 1 4.15 22.60 -9.07
CA MET A 1 2.86 22.52 -8.36
C MET A 1 3.11 21.73 -7.09
N ALA A 2 2.50 22.10 -5.97
CA ALA A 2 2.78 21.46 -4.69
C ALA A 2 1.89 20.24 -4.51
N ASP A 3 2.49 19.10 -4.21
CA ASP A 3 1.76 17.91 -3.76
C ASP A 3 1.33 18.12 -2.31
N LEU A 4 0.03 18.11 -2.04
CA LEU A 4 -0.53 18.18 -0.71
C LEU A 4 -0.79 16.76 -0.19
N LYS A 5 -0.15 16.37 0.91
CA LYS A 5 -0.46 15.12 1.60
C LYS A 5 -1.78 15.27 2.34
N ILE A 6 -2.83 14.63 1.83
CA ILE A 6 -4.18 14.69 2.42
C ILE A 6 -4.46 13.54 3.39
N ILE A 7 -3.75 12.42 3.23
CA ILE A 7 -3.91 11.22 4.08
C ILE A 7 -2.53 10.78 4.55
N ASP A 8 -2.40 10.55 5.85
CA ASP A 8 -1.22 10.00 6.51
C ASP A 8 -1.65 9.13 7.69
N GLU A 9 -2.03 7.89 7.39
CA GLU A 9 -2.61 6.99 8.37
C GLU A 9 -1.73 5.75 8.54
N THR A 10 -1.53 5.37 9.79
CA THR A 10 -0.91 4.09 10.15
C THR A 10 -1.78 3.38 11.18
N HIS A 11 -2.26 2.20 10.83
CA HIS A 11 -3.07 1.36 11.71
C HIS A 11 -2.30 0.12 12.14
N LYS A 12 -2.08 -0.04 13.45
CA LYS A 12 -1.47 -1.26 13.99
C LYS A 12 -2.52 -2.35 14.13
N ILE A 13 -2.27 -3.51 13.54
CA ILE A 13 -3.07 -4.71 13.73
C ILE A 13 -2.66 -5.37 15.06
N SER A 14 -3.66 -5.80 15.85
CA SER A 14 -3.39 -6.51 17.09
C SER A 14 -2.74 -7.88 16.84
N ASP A 15 -1.88 -8.31 17.77
CA ASP A 15 -1.14 -9.57 17.65
C ASP A 15 -2.09 -10.78 17.51
N LYS A 16 -3.25 -10.73 18.17
CA LYS A 16 -4.31 -11.76 18.08
C LYS A 16 -4.92 -11.89 16.67
N ARG A 17 -4.83 -10.87 15.83
CA ARG A 17 -5.38 -10.84 14.45
C ARG A 17 -4.30 -11.00 13.38
N GLY A 18 -3.12 -11.47 13.75
CA GLY A 18 -2.02 -11.76 12.82
C GLY A 18 -0.85 -10.77 12.88
N ASN A 19 -0.91 -9.75 13.74
CA ASN A 19 0.12 -8.70 13.88
C ASN A 19 0.33 -7.88 12.58
N GLY A 20 1.18 -6.86 12.65
CA GLY A 20 1.56 -6.00 11.54
C GLY A 20 0.96 -4.60 11.60
N LYS A 21 1.23 -3.82 10.55
CA LYS A 21 0.82 -2.42 10.41
C LYS A 21 0.33 -2.18 8.99
N LEU A 22 -0.81 -1.51 8.86
CA LEU A 22 -1.26 -0.93 7.61
C LEU A 22 -0.82 0.52 7.57
N ARG A 23 -0.32 0.95 6.43
CA ARG A 23 0.06 2.34 6.14
C ARG A 23 -0.69 2.77 4.89
N ARG A 24 -1.31 3.94 4.97
CA ARG A 24 -2.05 4.56 3.87
C ARG A 24 -1.65 6.02 3.81
N GLU A 25 -1.00 6.40 2.72
CA GLU A 25 -0.61 7.78 2.46
C GLU A 25 -1.05 8.18 1.06
N VAL A 26 -1.64 9.36 0.94
CA VAL A 26 -2.15 9.88 -0.33
C VAL A 26 -1.81 11.35 -0.46
N TRP A 27 -1.26 11.71 -1.61
CA TRP A 27 -0.96 13.07 -2.01
C TRP A 27 -1.80 13.43 -3.22
N VAL A 28 -2.30 14.66 -3.23
CA VAL A 28 -3.04 15.23 -4.35
C VAL A 28 -2.36 16.49 -4.85
N ASP A 29 -2.50 16.76 -6.14
CA ASP A 29 -2.16 18.05 -6.70
C ASP A 29 -3.12 19.11 -6.17
N GLU A 30 -2.58 20.15 -5.54
CA GLU A 30 -3.38 21.20 -4.91
C GLU A 30 -4.29 21.96 -5.90
N ALA A 31 -3.87 22.06 -7.18
CA ALA A 31 -4.61 22.80 -8.20
C ALA A 31 -5.78 22.01 -8.81
N THR A 32 -5.61 20.70 -8.99
CA THR A 32 -6.58 19.83 -9.68
C THR A 32 -7.32 18.89 -8.73
N GLY A 33 -6.83 18.69 -7.51
CA GLY A 33 -7.35 17.72 -6.55
C GLY A 33 -7.11 16.26 -6.94
N ARG A 34 -6.30 16.00 -7.98
CA ARG A 34 -6.02 14.64 -8.47
C ARG A 34 -4.94 13.97 -7.65
N VAL A 35 -5.08 12.67 -7.39
CA VAL A 35 -4.04 11.88 -6.73
C VAL A 35 -2.78 11.85 -7.60
N THR A 36 -1.69 12.40 -7.08
CA THR A 36 -0.37 12.40 -7.74
C THR A 36 0.52 11.30 -7.20
N ARG A 37 0.39 11.00 -5.91
CA ARG A 37 1.19 9.98 -5.25
C ARG A 37 0.37 9.22 -4.22
N TYR A 38 0.68 7.95 -4.03
CA TYR A 38 0.16 7.16 -2.93
C TYR A 38 1.20 6.15 -2.43
N ASN A 39 0.98 5.67 -1.20
CA ASN A 39 1.73 4.59 -0.59
C ASN A 39 0.80 3.78 0.30
N LEU A 40 0.45 2.58 -0.16
CA LEU A 40 -0.30 1.58 0.56
C LEU A 40 0.66 0.46 0.95
N ALA A 41 0.74 0.12 2.23
CA ALA A 41 1.62 -0.97 2.66
C ALA A 41 1.06 -1.73 3.85
N TYR A 42 1.09 -3.05 3.76
CA TYR A 42 0.96 -3.95 4.89
C TYR A 42 2.34 -4.47 5.26
N ILE A 43 2.78 -4.11 6.47
CA ILE A 43 4.09 -4.45 7.01
C ILE A 43 3.90 -5.45 8.14
N ASN A 44 4.50 -6.62 8.02
CA ASN A 44 4.51 -7.63 9.06
C ASN A 44 5.81 -8.45 9.01
N HIS A 45 6.75 -8.10 9.88
CA HIS A 45 8.05 -8.76 10.01
C HIS A 45 7.96 -10.26 10.37
N ASN A 46 6.84 -10.70 10.95
CA ASN A 46 6.65 -12.11 11.27
C ASN A 46 6.29 -12.94 10.03
N LEU A 47 5.67 -12.32 9.02
CA LEU A 47 5.29 -12.98 7.77
C LEU A 47 6.38 -12.87 6.72
N HIS A 48 7.07 -11.73 6.66
CA HIS A 48 8.17 -11.50 5.72
C HIS A 48 9.19 -10.55 6.34
N ALA A 49 10.48 -10.88 6.26
CA ALA A 49 11.56 -10.02 6.76
C ALA A 49 12.23 -9.18 5.66
N GLY A 50 12.02 -9.53 4.38
CA GLY A 50 12.48 -8.74 3.23
C GLY A 50 11.65 -7.46 3.05
N ASP A 51 12.13 -6.55 2.19
CA ASP A 51 11.48 -5.27 1.88
C ASP A 51 11.04 -4.48 3.13
N ASN A 52 11.92 -4.40 4.13
CA ASN A 52 11.64 -3.78 5.45
C ASN A 52 10.38 -4.32 6.14
N GLY A 53 10.05 -5.59 5.92
CA GLY A 53 8.87 -6.26 6.46
C GLY A 53 7.60 -6.07 5.64
N ARG A 54 7.66 -5.42 4.48
CA ARG A 54 6.52 -5.22 3.58
C ARG A 54 6.09 -6.57 3.00
N VAL A 55 4.88 -6.99 3.33
CA VAL A 55 4.28 -8.23 2.82
C VAL A 55 3.50 -7.95 1.55
N VAL A 56 2.67 -6.91 1.57
CA VAL A 56 2.01 -6.40 0.36
C VAL A 56 2.06 -4.88 0.38
N GLY A 57 2.20 -4.25 -0.78
CA GLY A 57 2.07 -2.81 -0.91
C GLY A 57 1.84 -2.37 -2.34
N TYR A 58 1.36 -1.14 -2.48
CA TYR A 58 1.18 -0.48 -3.76
C TYR A 58 1.67 0.96 -3.62
N ASP A 59 2.57 1.37 -4.49
CA ASP A 59 3.03 2.75 -4.54
C ASP A 59 3.41 3.17 -5.96
N ASN A 60 3.56 4.46 -6.15
CA ASN A 60 3.94 5.06 -7.44
C ASN A 60 5.12 6.01 -7.32
N ALA A 61 6.04 5.77 -6.36
CA ALA A 61 7.10 6.70 -6.02
C ALA A 61 8.30 6.73 -6.98
N HIS A 62 8.44 5.71 -7.83
CA HIS A 62 9.59 5.53 -8.72
C HIS A 62 9.20 5.66 -10.20
N ASP A 63 9.05 4.54 -10.92
CA ASP A 63 8.85 4.49 -12.38
C ASP A 63 7.42 4.02 -12.75
N GLY A 64 6.42 4.68 -12.17
CA GLY A 64 5.02 4.31 -12.33
C GLY A 64 4.49 3.45 -11.19
N HIS A 65 3.38 2.75 -11.44
CA HIS A 65 2.59 2.07 -10.41
C HIS A 65 3.09 0.65 -10.21
N HIS A 66 3.45 0.32 -8.97
CA HIS A 66 4.02 -0.97 -8.62
C HIS A 66 3.22 -1.66 -7.53
N ARG A 67 3.12 -2.98 -7.65
CA ARG A 67 2.73 -3.90 -6.58
C ARG A 67 4.00 -4.48 -5.97
N HIS A 68 4.05 -4.46 -4.65
CA HIS A 68 5.01 -5.18 -3.83
C HIS A 68 4.28 -6.38 -3.23
N TYR A 69 4.82 -7.59 -3.40
CA TYR A 69 4.27 -8.80 -2.80
C TYR A 69 5.39 -9.73 -2.36
N PHE A 70 5.58 -9.89 -1.05
CA PHE A 70 6.68 -10.65 -0.42
C PHE A 70 8.07 -10.31 -1.01
N GLY A 71 8.34 -9.03 -1.23
CA GLY A 71 9.60 -8.52 -1.78
C GLY A 71 9.73 -8.63 -3.31
N VAL A 72 8.75 -9.21 -4.00
CA VAL A 72 8.64 -9.15 -5.46
C VAL A 72 7.97 -7.84 -5.85
N VAL A 73 8.55 -7.12 -6.80
CA VAL A 73 8.02 -5.87 -7.33
C VAL A 73 7.56 -6.09 -8.77
N GLU A 74 6.31 -5.77 -9.04
CA GLU A 74 5.68 -5.93 -10.35
C GLU A 74 4.99 -4.62 -10.76
N SER A 75 5.17 -4.19 -12.00
CA SER A 75 4.42 -3.05 -12.54
C SER A 75 2.95 -3.43 -12.71
N ILE A 76 2.06 -2.51 -12.39
CA ILE A 76 0.61 -2.69 -12.57
C ILE A 76 0.06 -1.69 -13.59
N GLU A 77 -1.00 -2.10 -14.28
CA GLU A 77 -1.82 -1.16 -15.05
C GLU A 77 -2.62 -0.30 -14.07
N PHE A 78 -2.46 1.02 -14.17
CA PHE A 78 -3.19 1.96 -13.33
C PHE A 78 -4.49 2.40 -14.00
N VAL A 79 -5.61 2.05 -13.38
CA VAL A 79 -6.95 2.47 -13.80
C VAL A 79 -7.40 3.70 -12.99
N SER A 80 -7.37 3.59 -11.66
CA SER A 80 -7.67 4.67 -10.72
C SER A 80 -7.02 4.38 -9.37
N PHE A 81 -7.01 5.35 -8.46
CA PHE A 81 -6.52 5.11 -7.10
C PHE A 81 -7.44 4.14 -6.36
N GLU A 82 -8.76 4.26 -6.53
CA GLU A 82 -9.76 3.37 -5.94
C GLU A 82 -9.58 1.92 -6.38
N ASP A 83 -9.24 1.66 -7.65
CA ASP A 83 -8.91 0.31 -8.15
C ASP A 83 -7.65 -0.25 -7.48
N VAL A 84 -6.64 0.59 -7.24
CA VAL A 84 -5.43 0.19 -6.52
C VAL A 84 -5.73 -0.11 -5.04
N GLU A 85 -6.59 0.67 -4.40
CA GLU A 85 -7.03 0.40 -3.02
C GLU A 85 -7.76 -0.94 -2.92
N GLU A 86 -8.66 -1.23 -3.87
CA GLU A 86 -9.39 -2.48 -3.91
C GLU A 86 -8.45 -3.68 -4.11
N ARG A 87 -7.50 -3.58 -5.04
CA ARG A 87 -6.48 -4.64 -5.25
C ARG A 87 -5.62 -4.87 -4.01
N PHE A 88 -5.20 -3.79 -3.34
CA PHE A 88 -4.46 -3.90 -2.08
C PHE A 88 -5.28 -4.59 -0.99
N GLU A 89 -6.55 -4.21 -0.85
CA GLU A 89 -7.46 -4.82 0.13
C GLU A 89 -7.69 -6.31 -0.16
N GLN A 90 -7.92 -6.68 -1.43
CA GLN A 90 -8.07 -8.08 -1.86
C GLN A 90 -6.82 -8.91 -1.56
N ASP A 91 -5.63 -8.41 -1.93
CA ASP A 91 -4.36 -9.09 -1.65
C ASP A 91 -4.14 -9.25 -0.14
N TRP A 92 -4.46 -8.21 0.64
CA TRP A 92 -4.32 -8.25 2.10
C TRP A 92 -5.31 -9.21 2.76
N PHE A 93 -6.54 -9.32 2.27
CA PHE A 93 -7.51 -10.31 2.75
C PHE A 93 -7.12 -11.73 2.36
N ALA A 94 -6.58 -11.95 1.16
CA ALA A 94 -6.09 -13.26 0.73
C ALA A 94 -5.00 -13.81 1.67
N LEU A 95 -4.20 -12.95 2.31
CA LEU A 95 -3.24 -13.35 3.34
C LEU A 95 -3.92 -13.92 4.62
N LYS A 96 -5.15 -13.50 4.92
CA LYS A 96 -5.90 -13.96 6.10
C LYS A 96 -6.61 -15.28 5.86
N ASP A 97 -7.07 -15.54 4.63
CA ASP A 97 -7.74 -16.79 4.25
C ASP A 97 -6.77 -17.97 4.10
N CYS A 98 -5.45 -17.73 4.07
CA CYS A 98 -4.45 -18.79 4.00
C CYS A 98 -4.13 -19.45 5.37
N LYS A 99 -5.07 -19.42 6.33
CA LYS A 99 -4.93 -20.00 7.67
C LYS A 99 -5.77 -21.26 7.88
#